data_AF-A0A926CJ97-F1
#
_entry.id   AF-A0A926CJ97-F1
#
_cell.length_a   1.000
_cell.length_b   1.000
_cell.length_c   1.000
_cell.angle_alpha   90.00
_cell.angle_beta   90.00
_cell.angle_gamma   90.00
#
_symmetry.space_group_name_H-M   'P 1'
#
loop_
_entity.id
_entity.type
_entity.pdbx_description
1 polymer ?
#
loop_
_entity_poly.entity_id
_entity_poly.type
_entity_poly.pdbx_seq_one_letter_code
_entity_poly.pdbx_strand_id
1 'polypeptide(L)'
;MTVDVTLVTDPRFLGGTFQAFRSDILAFCAAGLKVGVIFHKSRNFFQEIDKENPLLLELRDHPGVVANPIKSDTVFLHNPQVFGPRQLDRDNPISLPLHRRLFMVAHHPPFLGNGALCYDPVTTTTAVARLCKQRTTVEWLPVSGLVRRQLRSFQPLIAVNLMDWPNIFDLQHWRPHREKLLSSTLVVGRHGRAHPDKWPDNPDEIASSMPAAVKTRVRLLGADHAFFTLRGVDSTGWEIIPFGGEDPREFLESLDVFVYFHSATWREAFGRTIAEAMLMNVRCILDPALRPTFGQNAIYCAPAETSHVLDNIRRSLPAHRAAAKAAGDWCRACFDSAQIGSRYTSVLESGIAFSGTGERSTSRIETLRKFVGFHRRETRTK
;
A
#
# COMPACT_ATOMS: atom_id res chain seq x y z
N MET A 1 1.24 27.99 -14.91
CA MET A 1 2.66 27.62 -14.71
C MET A 1 2.91 26.19 -15.22
N THR A 2 4.12 25.91 -15.71
CA THR A 2 4.55 24.59 -16.19
C THR A 2 5.41 23.90 -15.14
N VAL A 3 5.18 22.60 -14.91
CA VAL A 3 5.90 21.74 -13.96
C VAL A 3 6.38 20.45 -14.65
N ASP A 4 7.23 19.67 -13.99
CA ASP A 4 7.74 18.41 -14.56
C ASP A 4 6.77 17.25 -14.26
N VAL A 5 6.29 17.18 -13.02
CA VAL A 5 5.39 16.14 -12.54
C VAL A 5 4.23 16.74 -11.78
N THR A 6 3.00 16.26 -12.02
CA THR A 6 1.82 16.66 -11.25
C THR A 6 1.22 15.43 -10.57
N LEU A 7 1.01 15.51 -9.26
CA LEU A 7 0.37 14.47 -8.48
C LEU A 7 -1.06 14.89 -8.12
N VAL A 8 -2.00 13.97 -8.29
CA VAL A 8 -3.43 14.21 -8.10
C VAL A 8 -4.01 13.18 -7.14
N THR A 9 -4.72 13.61 -6.11
CA THR A 9 -5.41 12.71 -5.19
C THR A 9 -6.64 13.35 -4.54
N ASP A 10 -7.39 12.57 -3.76
CA ASP A 10 -8.45 13.09 -2.90
C ASP A 10 -7.89 13.55 -1.56
N PRO A 11 -8.18 14.79 -1.12
CA PRO A 11 -7.58 15.33 0.09
C PRO A 11 -8.05 14.67 1.39
N ARG A 12 -9.06 13.80 1.34
CA ARG A 12 -9.58 13.05 2.49
C ARG A 12 -8.85 11.73 2.75
N PHE A 13 -7.87 11.35 1.92
CA PHE A 13 -7.11 10.13 2.17
C PHE A 13 -6.30 10.21 3.48
N LEU A 14 -6.33 9.10 4.21
CA LEU A 14 -5.55 8.84 5.41
C LEU A 14 -4.67 7.59 5.22
N GLY A 15 -3.74 7.36 6.15
CA GLY A 15 -2.94 6.14 6.19
C GLY A 15 -2.03 5.97 4.97
N GLY A 16 -1.96 4.75 4.42
CA GLY A 16 -0.97 4.36 3.42
C GLY A 16 -0.97 5.18 2.13
N THR A 17 -2.16 5.49 1.60
CA THR A 17 -2.29 6.30 0.36
C THR A 17 -1.78 7.73 0.57
N PHE A 18 -2.16 8.36 1.68
CA PHE A 18 -1.64 9.68 2.06
C PHE A 18 -0.12 9.65 2.21
N GLN A 19 0.42 8.68 2.95
CA GLN A 19 1.86 8.59 3.19
C GLN A 19 2.64 8.36 1.89
N ALA A 20 2.12 7.53 0.98
CA ALA A 20 2.73 7.32 -0.33
C ALA A 20 2.71 8.60 -1.18
N PHE A 21 1.56 9.27 -1.27
CA PHE A 21 1.42 10.54 -1.99
C PHE A 21 2.37 11.63 -1.46
N ARG A 22 2.42 11.79 -0.14
CA ARG A 22 3.33 12.73 0.53
C ARG A 22 4.79 12.39 0.25
N SER A 23 5.16 11.11 0.36
CA SER A 23 6.55 10.67 0.13
C SER A 23 6.99 10.96 -1.31
N ASP A 24 6.13 10.71 -2.30
CA ASP A 24 6.45 10.98 -3.70
C ASP A 24 6.65 12.48 -3.96
N ILE A 25 5.79 13.35 -3.43
CA ILE A 25 5.95 14.82 -3.56
C ILE A 25 7.31 15.26 -3.01
N LEU A 26 7.60 14.87 -1.75
CA LEU A 26 8.82 15.30 -1.08
C LEU A 26 10.06 14.76 -1.80
N ALA A 27 10.03 13.51 -2.25
CA ALA A 27 11.13 12.89 -2.96
C ALA A 27 11.35 13.55 -4.34
N PHE A 28 10.29 13.87 -5.09
CA PHE A 28 10.42 14.60 -6.35
C PHE A 28 10.99 16.00 -6.16
N CYS A 29 10.54 16.73 -5.13
CA CYS A 29 11.13 18.03 -4.78
C CYS A 29 12.61 17.89 -4.41
N ALA A 30 12.97 16.88 -3.61
CA ALA A 30 14.36 16.62 -3.23
C ALA A 30 15.24 16.22 -4.43
N ALA A 31 14.66 15.60 -5.46
CA ALA A 31 15.30 15.31 -6.74
C ALA A 31 15.39 16.54 -7.67
N GLY A 32 14.95 17.71 -7.24
CA GLY A 32 15.02 18.97 -7.99
C GLY A 32 13.95 19.15 -9.06
N LEU A 33 12.92 18.29 -9.10
CA LEU A 33 11.80 18.45 -10.03
C LEU A 33 10.83 19.53 -9.54
N LYS A 34 10.23 20.26 -10.50
CA LYS A 34 9.08 21.13 -10.24
C LYS A 34 7.85 20.27 -10.11
N VAL A 35 7.22 20.30 -8.92
CA VAL A 35 6.08 19.44 -8.60
C VAL A 35 4.78 20.23 -8.63
N GLY A 36 3.78 19.68 -9.30
CA GLY A 36 2.40 20.13 -9.29
C GLY A 36 1.55 19.32 -8.34
N VAL A 37 0.61 19.95 -7.64
CA VAL A 37 -0.37 19.25 -6.80
C VAL A 37 -1.79 19.70 -7.16
N ILE A 38 -2.68 18.72 -7.34
CA ILE A 38 -4.11 18.94 -7.55
C ILE A 38 -4.90 18.06 -6.59
N PHE A 39 -5.86 18.67 -5.90
CA PHE A 39 -6.80 17.93 -5.07
C PHE A 39 -8.15 17.79 -5.77
N HIS A 40 -8.62 16.55 -5.84
CA HIS A 40 -9.90 16.16 -6.41
C HIS A 40 -10.78 15.58 -5.31
N LYS A 41 -11.84 16.31 -4.94
CA LYS A 41 -12.87 15.76 -4.05
C LYS A 41 -13.77 14.81 -4.84
N SER A 42 -13.55 13.51 -4.68
CA SER A 42 -14.37 12.47 -5.30
C SER A 42 -15.78 12.41 -4.73
N ARG A 43 -16.74 12.04 -5.57
CA ARG A 43 -18.13 11.73 -5.16
C ARG A 43 -18.26 10.25 -4.81
N ASN A 44 -19.21 9.87 -3.95
CA ASN A 44 -19.59 8.47 -3.73
C ASN A 44 -18.45 7.51 -3.30
N PHE A 45 -17.37 8.01 -2.71
CA PHE A 45 -16.30 7.19 -2.15
C PHE A 45 -16.13 7.51 -0.66
N PHE A 46 -15.89 8.78 -0.35
CA PHE A 46 -15.97 9.31 1.00
C PHE A 46 -17.38 9.79 1.34
N GLN A 47 -17.72 9.75 2.62
CA GLN A 47 -18.93 10.33 3.19
C GLN A 47 -18.76 11.84 3.37
N GLU A 48 -19.86 12.58 3.53
CA GLU A 48 -19.82 14.02 3.79
C GLU A 48 -19.14 14.39 5.11
N ILE A 49 -19.18 13.48 6.09
CA ILE A 49 -18.54 13.66 7.39
C ILE A 49 -17.02 13.49 7.34
N ASP A 50 -16.49 12.87 6.28
CA ASP A 50 -15.05 12.65 6.13
C ASP A 50 -14.34 13.96 5.83
N LYS A 51 -13.48 14.38 6.76
CA LYS A 51 -12.74 15.64 6.69
C LYS A 51 -11.50 15.51 5.83
N GLU A 52 -11.12 16.62 5.20
CA GLU A 52 -9.83 16.73 4.52
C GLU A 52 -8.68 16.57 5.52
N ASN A 53 -7.63 15.89 5.10
CA ASN A 53 -6.44 15.66 5.90
C ASN A 53 -5.56 16.93 5.89
N PRO A 54 -5.38 17.62 7.04
CA PRO A 54 -4.61 18.87 7.09
C PRO A 54 -3.17 18.71 6.61
N LEU A 55 -2.52 17.60 6.96
CA LEU A 55 -1.13 17.31 6.57
C LEU A 55 -0.97 17.10 5.07
N LEU A 56 -2.05 16.71 4.39
CA LEU A 56 -2.07 16.58 2.94
C LEU A 56 -2.30 17.96 2.29
N LEU A 57 -3.17 18.79 2.88
CA LEU A 57 -3.41 20.17 2.42
C LEU A 57 -2.15 21.06 2.53
N GLU A 58 -1.39 20.92 3.62
CA GLU A 58 -0.12 21.64 3.87
C GLU A 58 0.92 21.41 2.76
N LEU A 59 0.82 20.32 1.99
CA LEU A 59 1.74 20.06 0.87
C LEU A 59 1.64 21.11 -0.25
N ARG A 60 0.53 21.86 -0.33
CA ARG A 60 0.39 22.97 -1.28
C ARG A 60 1.29 24.15 -0.98
N ASP A 61 1.66 24.31 0.28
CA ASP A 61 2.47 25.43 0.77
C ASP A 61 3.96 25.07 0.79
N HIS A 62 4.31 23.84 0.42
CA HIS A 62 5.70 23.42 0.28
C HIS A 62 6.42 24.24 -0.81
N PRO A 63 7.61 24.81 -0.57
CA PRO A 63 8.28 25.71 -1.52
C PRO A 63 8.54 25.13 -2.92
N GLY A 64 8.67 23.81 -3.03
CA GLY A 64 8.86 23.09 -4.29
C GLY A 64 7.57 22.72 -5.04
N VAL A 65 6.40 23.12 -4.54
CA VAL A 65 5.08 22.72 -5.06
C VAL A 65 4.34 23.88 -5.70
N VAL A 66 3.70 23.61 -6.84
CA VAL A 66 2.80 24.50 -7.55
C VAL A 66 1.38 23.93 -7.48
N ALA A 67 0.46 24.64 -6.84
CA ALA A 67 -0.94 24.23 -6.84
C ALA A 67 -1.58 24.46 -8.23
N ASN A 68 -2.33 23.48 -8.72
CA ASN A 68 -3.12 23.56 -9.96
C ASN A 68 -2.32 24.09 -11.18
N PRO A 69 -1.22 23.41 -11.58
CA PRO A 69 -0.46 23.80 -12.75
C PRO A 69 -1.30 23.69 -14.04
N ILE A 70 -0.88 24.41 -15.09
CA ILE A 70 -1.58 24.42 -16.39
C ILE A 70 -0.95 23.40 -17.36
N LYS A 71 0.35 23.15 -17.23
CA LYS A 71 1.14 22.20 -18.02
C LYS A 71 2.02 21.35 -17.11
N SER A 72 2.17 20.08 -17.43
CA SER A 72 3.02 19.11 -16.73
C SER A 72 3.64 18.16 -17.75
N ASP A 73 4.87 17.67 -17.62
CA ASP A 73 5.31 16.58 -18.52
C ASP A 73 4.51 15.31 -18.22
N THR A 74 4.37 15.00 -16.93
CA THR A 74 3.70 13.80 -16.43
C THR A 74 2.63 14.12 -15.40
N VAL A 75 1.58 13.30 -15.36
CA VAL A 75 0.53 13.37 -14.33
C VAL A 75 0.37 12.01 -13.68
N PHE A 76 0.36 11.96 -12.35
CA PHE A 76 0.16 10.75 -11.55
C PHE A 76 -1.16 10.89 -10.78
N LEU A 77 -2.12 10.02 -11.09
CA LEU A 77 -3.38 9.91 -10.38
C LEU A 77 -3.23 8.86 -9.26
N HIS A 78 -3.31 9.29 -8.00
CA HIS A 78 -3.10 8.44 -6.84
C HIS A 78 -4.41 7.88 -6.31
N ASN A 79 -4.50 6.55 -6.39
CA ASN A 79 -5.59 5.69 -5.96
C ASN A 79 -6.79 5.68 -6.93
N PRO A 80 -6.97 4.61 -7.72
CA PRO A 80 -8.02 4.53 -8.74
C PRO A 80 -9.45 4.59 -8.19
N GLN A 81 -9.66 4.25 -6.92
CA GLN A 81 -10.99 4.25 -6.31
C GLN A 81 -11.66 5.61 -6.26
N VAL A 82 -10.91 6.71 -6.45
CA VAL A 82 -11.44 8.09 -6.48
C VAL A 82 -11.54 8.68 -7.90
N PHE A 83 -11.29 7.90 -8.95
CA PHE A 83 -11.32 8.36 -10.34
C PHE A 83 -12.31 7.58 -11.23
N GLY A 84 -13.18 6.77 -10.62
CA GLY A 84 -14.22 6.05 -11.35
C GLY A 84 -15.33 6.98 -11.88
N PRO A 85 -16.20 6.50 -12.79
CA PRO A 85 -17.27 7.31 -13.40
C PRO A 85 -18.25 7.94 -12.40
N ARG A 86 -18.41 7.36 -11.21
CA ARG A 86 -19.27 7.86 -10.13
C ARG A 86 -18.55 8.81 -9.19
N GLN A 87 -17.23 8.79 -9.22
CA GLN A 87 -16.35 9.57 -8.37
C GLN A 87 -15.98 10.90 -9.02
N LEU A 88 -15.79 10.89 -10.33
CA LEU A 88 -15.60 12.10 -11.10
C LEU A 88 -16.90 12.90 -11.17
N ASP A 89 -16.84 14.15 -10.73
CA ASP A 89 -17.96 15.07 -10.87
C ASP A 89 -18.09 15.51 -12.34
N ARG A 90 -19.28 15.33 -12.91
CA ARG A 90 -19.56 15.73 -14.29
C ARG A 90 -19.86 17.22 -14.42
N ASP A 91 -20.41 17.80 -13.36
CA ASP A 91 -20.84 19.20 -13.35
C ASP A 91 -19.66 20.13 -13.04
N ASN A 92 -18.69 19.64 -12.26
CA ASN A 92 -17.43 20.32 -11.97
C ASN A 92 -16.24 19.38 -12.17
N PRO A 93 -15.89 19.06 -13.43
CA PRO A 93 -14.82 18.11 -13.72
C PRO A 93 -13.48 18.65 -13.25
N ILE A 94 -12.66 17.75 -12.69
CA ILE A 94 -11.26 18.04 -12.40
C ILE A 94 -10.54 18.53 -13.66
N SER A 95 -9.84 19.66 -13.55
CA SER A 95 -9.01 20.19 -14.64
C SER A 95 -7.59 19.62 -14.53
N LEU A 96 -7.28 18.61 -15.35
CA LEU A 96 -5.92 18.11 -15.48
C LEU A 96 -5.06 19.08 -16.31
N PRO A 97 -3.77 19.27 -15.98
CA PRO A 97 -2.87 20.05 -16.81
C PRO A 97 -2.70 19.38 -18.18
N LEU A 98 -2.32 20.16 -19.19
CA LEU A 98 -1.83 19.58 -20.44
C LEU A 98 -0.58 18.74 -20.14
N HIS A 99 -0.57 17.49 -20.58
CA HIS A 99 0.48 16.54 -20.23
C HIS A 99 0.91 15.63 -21.38
N ARG A 100 2.15 15.13 -21.32
CA ARG A 100 2.66 14.16 -22.29
C ARG A 100 2.27 12.73 -21.91
N ARG A 101 2.35 12.39 -20.62
CA ARG A 101 1.99 11.05 -20.10
C ARG A 101 1.11 11.13 -18.87
N LEU A 102 0.26 10.12 -18.70
CA LEU A 102 -0.70 10.01 -17.61
C LEU A 102 -0.64 8.64 -16.98
N PHE A 103 -0.34 8.61 -15.69
CA PHE A 103 -0.18 7.41 -14.89
C PHE A 103 -1.31 7.26 -13.87
N MET A 104 -1.80 6.04 -13.69
CA MET A 104 -2.72 5.66 -12.62
C MET A 104 -2.00 4.79 -11.61
N VAL A 105 -1.68 5.34 -10.44
CA VAL A 105 -0.99 4.62 -9.36
C VAL A 105 -2.00 3.85 -8.53
N ALA A 106 -1.94 2.52 -8.63
CA ALA A 106 -2.90 1.62 -8.02
C ALA A 106 -2.56 1.30 -6.56
N HIS A 107 -2.86 2.24 -5.66
CA HIS A 107 -2.70 2.09 -4.19
C HIS A 107 -3.65 1.06 -3.55
N HIS A 108 -4.57 0.48 -4.32
CA HIS A 108 -5.46 -0.59 -3.91
C HIS A 108 -5.58 -1.64 -5.03
N PRO A 109 -5.64 -2.96 -4.73
CA PRO A 109 -5.90 -3.99 -5.73
C PRO A 109 -7.35 -3.93 -6.26
N PRO A 110 -7.61 -4.23 -7.55
CA PRO A 110 -8.99 -4.27 -8.08
C PRO A 110 -9.91 -5.27 -7.35
N PHE A 111 -9.39 -6.47 -7.05
CA PHE A 111 -10.10 -7.56 -6.39
C PHE A 111 -9.81 -7.59 -4.89
N LEU A 112 -10.89 -7.67 -4.11
CA LEU A 112 -10.88 -8.02 -2.70
C LEU A 112 -10.59 -9.51 -2.50
N GLY A 113 -10.42 -9.93 -1.25
CA GLY A 113 -10.04 -11.30 -0.92
C GLY A 113 -11.10 -12.35 -1.26
N ASN A 114 -12.37 -11.94 -1.29
CA ASN A 114 -13.49 -12.76 -1.79
C ASN A 114 -13.68 -12.69 -3.32
N GLY A 115 -12.77 -12.03 -4.04
CA GLY A 115 -12.82 -11.86 -5.50
C GLY A 115 -13.86 -10.84 -5.99
N ALA A 116 -14.51 -10.08 -5.09
CA ALA A 116 -15.34 -8.94 -5.48
C ALA A 116 -14.47 -7.77 -5.97
N LEU A 117 -14.99 -6.98 -6.91
CA LEU A 117 -14.33 -5.76 -7.36
C LEU A 117 -14.62 -4.62 -6.40
N CYS A 118 -13.57 -3.91 -5.97
CA CYS A 118 -13.69 -2.66 -5.22
C CYS A 118 -13.71 -1.44 -6.14
N TYR A 119 -13.14 -1.56 -7.35
CA TYR A 119 -13.28 -0.64 -8.47
C TYR A 119 -13.06 -1.42 -9.77
N ASP A 120 -13.47 -0.83 -10.89
CA ASP A 120 -13.29 -1.41 -12.22
C ASP A 120 -12.21 -0.63 -13.01
N PRO A 121 -11.03 -1.23 -13.25
CA PRO A 121 -9.95 -0.58 -14.00
C PRO A 121 -10.34 -0.11 -15.40
N VAL A 122 -11.25 -0.81 -16.09
CA VAL A 122 -11.60 -0.50 -17.49
C VAL A 122 -12.45 0.76 -17.57
N THR A 123 -13.51 0.83 -16.77
CA THR A 123 -14.35 2.04 -16.73
C THR A 123 -13.64 3.21 -16.07
N THR A 124 -12.78 2.97 -15.07
CA THR A 124 -11.91 4.01 -14.48
C THR A 124 -10.97 4.60 -15.54
N THR A 125 -10.31 3.75 -16.34
CA THR A 125 -9.45 4.19 -17.46
C THR A 125 -10.23 5.06 -18.44
N THR A 126 -11.44 4.61 -18.81
CA THR A 126 -12.30 5.34 -19.76
C THR A 126 -12.77 6.68 -19.20
N ALA A 127 -13.12 6.73 -17.90
CA ALA A 127 -13.57 7.94 -17.23
C ALA A 127 -12.45 8.98 -17.16
N VAL A 128 -11.25 8.56 -16.78
CA VAL A 128 -10.06 9.41 -16.74
C VAL A 128 -9.65 9.91 -18.12
N ALA A 129 -9.65 9.04 -19.14
CA ALA A 129 -9.28 9.44 -20.50
C ALA A 129 -10.20 10.55 -21.05
N ARG A 130 -11.48 10.61 -20.62
CA ARG A 130 -12.43 11.66 -21.00
C ARG A 130 -12.15 13.03 -20.35
N LEU A 131 -11.36 13.08 -19.28
CA LEU A 131 -10.92 14.33 -18.66
C LEU A 131 -9.78 14.99 -19.45
N CYS A 132 -9.09 14.23 -20.31
CA CYS A 132 -7.92 14.70 -21.03
C CYS A 132 -8.36 15.52 -22.25
N LYS A 133 -7.70 16.67 -22.45
CA LYS A 133 -7.93 17.55 -23.62
C LYS A 133 -7.36 16.97 -24.92
N GLN A 134 -6.50 15.96 -24.81
CA GLN A 134 -5.90 15.22 -25.91
C GLN A 134 -6.15 13.73 -25.76
N ARG A 135 -5.95 12.97 -26.85
CA ARG A 135 -5.96 11.52 -26.80
C ARG A 135 -4.78 11.05 -25.93
N THR A 136 -5.09 10.54 -24.74
CA THR A 136 -4.10 10.07 -23.77
C THR A 136 -4.34 8.60 -23.44
N THR A 137 -3.27 7.81 -23.43
CA THR A 137 -3.28 6.46 -22.85
C THR A 137 -3.05 6.57 -21.34
N VAL A 138 -3.96 6.00 -20.55
CA VAL A 138 -3.77 5.88 -19.10
C VAL A 138 -2.89 4.67 -18.82
N GLU A 139 -1.73 4.90 -18.22
CA GLU A 139 -0.77 3.86 -17.90
C GLU A 139 -0.87 3.45 -16.43
N TRP A 140 -1.24 2.20 -16.18
CA TRP A 140 -1.38 1.71 -14.81
C TRP A 140 -0.02 1.35 -14.22
N LEU A 141 0.28 1.96 -13.08
CA LEU A 141 1.45 1.72 -12.25
C LEU A 141 1.02 0.93 -10.99
N PRO A 142 1.28 -0.39 -10.94
CA PRO A 142 1.01 -1.18 -9.75
C PRO A 142 1.98 -0.81 -8.63
N VAL A 143 1.50 -0.77 -7.39
CA VAL A 143 2.37 -0.53 -6.22
C VAL A 143 3.06 -1.79 -5.71
N SER A 144 2.68 -2.97 -6.22
CA SER A 144 3.24 -4.26 -5.79
C SER A 144 3.04 -5.36 -6.82
N GLY A 145 3.76 -6.47 -6.64
CA GLY A 145 3.56 -7.68 -7.43
C GLY A 145 2.14 -8.24 -7.34
N LEU A 146 1.45 -8.12 -6.19
CA LEU A 146 0.05 -8.52 -6.05
C LEU A 146 -0.86 -7.67 -6.95
N VAL A 147 -0.74 -6.34 -6.86
CA VAL A 147 -1.57 -5.41 -7.64
C VAL A 147 -1.29 -5.60 -9.14
N ARG A 148 -0.03 -5.82 -9.53
CA ARG A 148 0.36 -6.14 -10.91
C ARG A 148 -0.33 -7.40 -11.43
N ARG A 149 -0.32 -8.49 -10.65
CA ARG A 149 -0.99 -9.75 -11.03
C ARG A 149 -2.49 -9.57 -11.22
N GLN A 150 -3.14 -8.73 -10.42
CA GLN A 150 -4.56 -8.45 -10.59
C GLN A 150 -4.85 -7.55 -11.79
N LEU A 151 -4.05 -6.49 -12.02
CA LEU A 151 -4.25 -5.60 -13.18
C LEU A 151 -4.05 -6.34 -14.51
N ARG A 152 -3.15 -7.33 -14.56
CA ARG A 152 -2.98 -8.21 -15.74
C ARG A 152 -4.24 -9.01 -16.12
N SER A 153 -5.17 -9.21 -15.18
CA SER A 153 -6.46 -9.84 -15.49
C SER A 153 -7.34 -9.00 -16.42
N PHE A 154 -7.11 -7.68 -16.46
CA PHE A 154 -7.86 -6.73 -17.29
C PHE A 154 -7.22 -6.46 -18.65
N GLN A 155 -6.02 -6.99 -18.92
CA GLN A 155 -5.39 -6.88 -20.22
C GLN A 155 -6.14 -7.71 -21.30
N PRO A 156 -6.33 -7.18 -22.53
CA PRO A 156 -5.72 -5.97 -23.08
C PRO A 156 -6.53 -4.68 -22.92
N LEU A 157 -7.58 -4.66 -22.10
CA LEU A 157 -8.49 -3.50 -21.97
C LEU A 157 -7.86 -2.30 -21.26
N ILE A 158 -6.75 -2.51 -20.54
CA ILE A 158 -5.96 -1.46 -19.91
C ILE A 158 -4.48 -1.62 -20.27
N ALA A 159 -3.75 -0.50 -20.32
CA ALA A 159 -2.30 -0.48 -20.45
C ALA A 159 -1.66 -0.59 -19.07
N VAL A 160 -0.88 -1.64 -18.82
CA VAL A 160 -0.09 -1.77 -17.59
C VAL A 160 1.36 -1.48 -17.93
N ASN A 161 1.96 -0.52 -17.23
CA ASN A 161 3.35 -0.16 -17.44
C ASN A 161 4.27 -1.33 -17.02
N LEU A 162 5.41 -1.50 -17.69
CA LEU A 162 6.35 -2.59 -17.37
C LEU A 162 7.01 -2.43 -16.00
N MET A 163 7.12 -1.19 -15.51
CA MET A 163 7.64 -0.83 -14.20
C MET A 163 6.53 -0.73 -13.15
N ASP A 164 6.86 -1.13 -11.92
CA ASP A 164 6.04 -0.88 -10.74
C ASP A 164 6.34 0.52 -10.15
N TRP A 165 5.40 1.02 -9.36
CA TRP A 165 5.55 2.24 -8.58
C TRP A 165 5.33 1.95 -7.10
N PRO A 166 6.25 1.20 -6.46
CA PRO A 166 6.11 0.85 -5.06
C PRO A 166 6.29 2.08 -4.18
N ASN A 167 5.72 2.01 -2.99
CA ASN A 167 5.88 3.03 -1.98
C ASN A 167 7.36 3.22 -1.61
N ILE A 168 7.75 4.48 -1.38
CA ILE A 168 9.10 4.85 -0.97
C ILE A 168 9.18 5.26 0.49
N PHE A 169 10.39 5.21 1.03
CA PHE A 169 10.73 5.46 2.42
C PHE A 169 12.02 6.29 2.53
N ASP A 170 12.05 7.18 3.52
CA ASP A 170 13.27 7.87 3.93
C ASP A 170 14.15 6.93 4.77
N LEU A 171 15.28 6.52 4.20
CA LEU A 171 16.21 5.60 4.86
C LEU A 171 16.96 6.22 6.04
N GLN A 172 17.02 7.56 6.13
CA GLN A 172 17.59 8.20 7.31
C GLN A 172 16.68 8.02 8.52
N HIS A 173 15.37 8.11 8.31
CA HIS A 173 14.36 7.84 9.33
C HIS A 173 14.29 6.34 9.67
N TRP A 174 14.20 5.46 8.68
CA TRP A 174 14.06 4.01 8.86
C TRP A 174 15.40 3.28 9.01
N ARG A 175 16.21 3.73 9.98
CA ARG A 175 17.51 3.14 10.30
C ARG A 175 17.48 2.43 11.66
N PRO A 176 17.83 1.13 11.73
CA PRO A 176 17.93 0.41 13.00
C PRO A 176 19.17 0.85 13.78
N HIS A 177 19.05 0.91 15.11
CA HIS A 177 20.12 1.28 16.04
C HIS A 177 20.58 0.12 16.93
N ARG A 178 19.79 -0.95 17.00
CA ARG A 178 20.09 -2.17 17.74
C ARG A 178 20.17 -3.37 16.82
N GLU A 179 20.98 -4.32 17.24
CA GLU A 179 20.96 -5.66 16.67
C GLU A 179 19.73 -6.43 17.17
N LYS A 180 19.04 -7.13 16.25
CA LYS A 180 17.83 -7.92 16.55
C LYS A 180 18.20 -9.38 16.83
N LEU A 181 17.28 -10.10 17.49
CA LEU A 181 17.43 -11.55 17.72
C LEU A 181 18.70 -11.89 18.52
N LEU A 182 18.97 -11.14 19.60
CA LEU A 182 20.09 -11.39 20.51
C LEU A 182 19.72 -12.35 21.66
N SER A 183 18.43 -12.53 21.92
CA SER A 183 17.89 -13.35 23.01
C SER A 183 16.94 -14.41 22.48
N SER A 184 16.80 -15.52 23.22
CA SER A 184 15.78 -16.54 22.97
C SER A 184 14.39 -16.13 23.46
N THR A 185 14.30 -15.10 24.31
CA THR A 185 13.05 -14.41 24.62
C THR A 185 12.80 -13.39 23.51
N LEU A 186 11.80 -13.66 22.67
CA LEU A 186 11.50 -12.84 21.50
C LEU A 186 10.48 -11.76 21.84
N VAL A 187 10.69 -10.55 21.35
CA VAL A 187 9.65 -9.51 21.28
C VAL A 187 8.97 -9.58 19.92
N VAL A 188 7.72 -10.00 19.90
CA VAL A 188 6.90 -10.21 18.71
C VAL A 188 5.84 -9.11 18.65
N GLY A 189 5.58 -8.58 17.48
CA GLY A 189 4.56 -7.55 17.38
C GLY A 189 4.17 -7.15 15.99
N ARG A 190 3.31 -6.15 15.92
CA ARG A 190 2.98 -5.41 14.71
C ARG A 190 2.43 -4.04 15.05
N HIS A 191 2.49 -3.16 14.06
CA HIS A 191 1.78 -1.89 14.13
C HIS A 191 0.80 -1.75 12.97
N GLY A 192 -0.31 -1.06 13.21
CA GLY A 192 -1.36 -0.83 12.23
C GLY A 192 -2.69 -0.50 12.90
N ARG A 193 -3.65 0.02 12.12
CA ARG A 193 -4.97 0.40 12.62
C ARG A 193 -5.74 -0.81 13.16
N ALA A 194 -6.44 -0.62 14.28
CA ALA A 194 -7.50 -1.50 14.76
C ALA A 194 -8.69 -1.51 13.79
N HIS A 195 -8.58 -2.32 12.74
CA HIS A 195 -9.60 -2.50 11.73
C HIS A 195 -9.78 -3.99 11.44
N PRO A 196 -11.01 -4.50 11.31
CA PRO A 196 -11.27 -5.92 11.03
C PRO A 196 -10.45 -6.49 9.87
N ASP A 197 -10.40 -5.80 8.74
CA ASP A 197 -9.65 -6.23 7.55
C ASP A 197 -8.16 -6.46 7.81
N LYS A 198 -7.60 -5.83 8.83
CA LYS A 198 -6.18 -5.93 9.18
C LYS A 198 -5.88 -7.12 10.08
N TRP A 199 -6.85 -7.92 10.48
CA TRP A 199 -6.67 -9.07 11.37
C TRP A 199 -7.35 -10.31 10.78
N PRO A 200 -6.92 -11.52 11.16
CA PRO A 200 -7.65 -12.73 10.84
C PRO A 200 -9.13 -12.65 11.26
N ASP A 201 -9.98 -13.42 10.59
CA ASP A 201 -11.43 -13.30 10.76
C ASP A 201 -11.93 -13.94 12.06
N ASN A 202 -11.29 -15.01 12.52
CA ASN A 202 -11.70 -15.74 13.72
C ASN A 202 -10.77 -15.46 14.94
N PRO A 203 -11.30 -15.53 16.17
CA PRO A 203 -10.55 -15.24 17.39
C PRO A 203 -9.33 -16.15 17.59
N ASP A 204 -9.45 -17.44 17.28
CA ASP A 204 -8.37 -18.41 17.48
C ASP A 204 -7.17 -18.10 16.57
N GLU A 205 -7.41 -17.67 15.33
CA GLU A 205 -6.38 -17.22 14.41
C GLU A 205 -5.74 -15.90 14.86
N ILE A 206 -6.54 -14.97 15.40
CA ILE A 206 -6.00 -13.72 15.97
C ILE A 206 -5.07 -14.06 17.14
N ALA A 207 -5.51 -14.89 18.09
CA ALA A 207 -4.70 -15.32 19.23
C ALA A 207 -3.45 -16.08 18.77
N SER A 208 -3.60 -17.01 17.82
CA SER A 208 -2.50 -17.81 17.27
C SER A 208 -1.47 -16.96 16.53
N SER A 209 -1.89 -15.85 15.91
CA SER A 209 -0.96 -14.92 15.26
C SER A 209 -0.07 -14.14 16.23
N MET A 210 -0.47 -14.02 17.50
CA MET A 210 0.24 -13.28 18.54
C MET A 210 0.37 -14.14 19.81
N PRO A 211 1.12 -15.25 19.76
CA PRO A 211 1.15 -16.24 20.84
C PRO A 211 2.04 -15.76 22.00
N ALA A 212 1.44 -15.03 22.95
CA ALA A 212 2.12 -14.63 24.18
C ALA A 212 2.47 -15.86 25.04
N ALA A 213 3.72 -15.94 25.51
CA ALA A 213 4.24 -17.06 26.27
C ALA A 213 5.45 -16.63 27.11
N VAL A 214 5.95 -17.51 27.98
CA VAL A 214 7.12 -17.23 28.84
C VAL A 214 8.34 -16.70 28.06
N LYS A 215 8.57 -17.21 26.84
CA LYS A 215 9.67 -16.78 25.94
C LYS A 215 9.20 -15.92 24.77
N THR A 216 7.95 -15.45 24.77
CA THR A 216 7.36 -14.60 23.72
C THR A 216 6.62 -13.42 24.36
N ARG A 217 7.19 -12.23 24.26
CA ARG A 217 6.49 -11.00 24.62
C ARG A 217 5.77 -10.46 23.39
N VAL A 218 4.49 -10.09 23.55
CA VAL A 218 3.70 -9.49 22.47
C VAL A 218 3.57 -7.99 22.71
N ARG A 219 3.96 -7.18 21.70
CA ARG A 219 3.70 -5.73 21.64
C ARG A 219 2.88 -5.38 20.41
N LEU A 220 1.85 -4.55 20.56
CA LEU A 220 1.00 -4.08 19.47
C LEU A 220 0.92 -2.55 19.49
N LEU A 221 0.99 -1.91 18.33
CA LEU A 221 0.80 -0.47 18.19
C LEU A 221 -0.35 -0.16 17.23
N GLY A 222 -1.29 0.68 17.68
CA GLY A 222 -2.44 1.12 16.87
C GLY A 222 -3.76 0.42 17.18
N ALA A 223 -3.86 -0.25 18.33
CA ALA A 223 -5.07 -0.91 18.80
C ALA A 223 -5.28 -0.68 20.31
N ASP A 224 -6.36 -1.23 20.86
CA ASP A 224 -6.64 -1.27 22.29
C ASP A 224 -7.18 -2.66 22.67
N HIS A 225 -7.28 -2.94 23.97
CA HIS A 225 -7.82 -4.21 24.46
C HIS A 225 -9.30 -4.40 24.05
N ALA A 226 -10.09 -3.33 24.02
CA ALA A 226 -11.52 -3.40 23.70
C ALA A 226 -11.76 -3.97 22.28
N PHE A 227 -10.93 -3.59 21.31
CA PHE A 227 -10.96 -4.14 19.95
C PHE A 227 -10.86 -5.67 19.93
N PHE A 228 -10.03 -6.26 20.79
CA PHE A 228 -9.82 -7.71 20.86
C PHE A 228 -10.88 -8.41 21.70
N THR A 229 -11.27 -7.83 22.83
CA THR A 229 -12.34 -8.36 23.69
C THR A 229 -13.66 -8.48 22.93
N LEU A 230 -14.01 -7.46 22.12
CA LEU A 230 -15.22 -7.49 21.27
C LEU A 230 -15.19 -8.59 20.21
N ARG A 231 -14.02 -9.13 19.89
CA ARG A 231 -13.83 -10.23 18.92
C ARG A 231 -13.65 -11.59 19.62
N GLY A 232 -13.76 -11.65 20.94
CA GLY A 232 -13.59 -12.89 21.71
C GLY A 232 -12.13 -13.32 21.89
N VAL A 233 -11.18 -12.38 21.86
CA VAL A 233 -9.74 -12.66 22.04
C VAL A 233 -9.29 -12.19 23.42
N ASP A 234 -8.68 -13.10 24.19
CA ASP A 234 -7.96 -12.72 25.41
C ASP A 234 -6.61 -12.09 25.05
N SER A 235 -6.47 -10.81 25.41
CA SER A 235 -5.28 -10.01 25.14
C SER A 235 -4.55 -9.58 26.42
N THR A 236 -4.85 -10.21 27.56
CA THR A 236 -4.28 -9.84 28.88
C THR A 236 -2.76 -9.97 28.90
N GLY A 237 -2.19 -10.92 28.14
CA GLY A 237 -0.75 -11.10 28.01
C GLY A 237 -0.06 -10.18 26.99
N TRP A 238 -0.78 -9.23 26.40
CA TRP A 238 -0.26 -8.35 25.34
C TRP A 238 -0.04 -6.94 25.87
N GLU A 239 1.08 -6.33 25.46
CA GLU A 239 1.30 -4.90 25.61
C GLU A 239 0.67 -4.19 24.40
N ILE A 240 -0.43 -3.46 24.60
CA ILE A 240 -1.15 -2.79 23.51
C ILE A 240 -1.06 -1.27 23.67
N ILE A 241 -0.48 -0.63 22.66
CA ILE A 241 -0.29 0.81 22.60
C ILE A 241 -1.33 1.40 21.62
N PRO A 242 -2.07 2.43 22.02
CA PRO A 242 -3.06 3.06 21.16
C PRO A 242 -2.43 3.70 19.94
N PHE A 243 -3.25 3.99 18.93
CA PHE A 243 -2.80 4.67 17.72
C PHE A 243 -2.21 6.05 18.06
N GLY A 244 -0.97 6.30 17.60
CA GLY A 244 -0.23 7.51 17.92
C GLY A 244 0.40 7.53 19.32
N GLY A 245 0.30 6.44 20.10
CA GLY A 245 0.88 6.36 21.45
C GLY A 245 2.40 6.17 21.49
N GLU A 246 3.00 5.66 20.42
CA GLU A 246 4.45 5.53 20.24
C GLU A 246 4.80 5.82 18.78
N ASP A 247 5.99 6.37 18.53
CA ASP A 247 6.51 6.51 17.17
C ASP A 247 6.71 5.11 16.55
N PRO A 248 6.21 4.84 15.33
CA PRO A 248 6.30 3.51 14.72
C PRO A 248 7.73 2.99 14.56
N ARG A 249 8.71 3.87 14.35
CA ARG A 249 10.11 3.50 14.18
C ARG A 249 10.74 3.11 15.51
N GLU A 250 10.44 3.83 16.60
CA GLU A 250 10.85 3.43 17.96
C GLU A 250 10.14 2.13 18.40
N PHE A 251 8.87 1.96 18.05
CA PHE A 251 8.15 0.72 18.30
C PHE A 251 8.78 -0.48 17.58
N LEU A 252 9.05 -0.35 16.28
CA LEU A 252 9.77 -1.37 15.51
C LEU A 252 11.20 -1.57 16.02
N GLU A 253 11.79 -0.53 16.62
CA GLU A 253 13.08 -0.66 17.26
C GLU A 253 13.03 -1.64 18.42
N SER A 254 11.92 -1.75 19.14
CA SER A 254 11.76 -2.74 20.21
C SER A 254 11.56 -4.20 19.73
N LEU A 255 11.12 -4.44 18.50
CA LEU A 255 10.69 -5.77 18.03
C LEU A 255 11.84 -6.62 17.48
N ASP A 256 11.79 -7.93 17.72
CA ASP A 256 12.63 -8.92 17.04
C ASP A 256 11.91 -9.58 15.85
N VAL A 257 10.59 -9.78 15.98
CA VAL A 257 9.75 -10.43 14.96
C VAL A 257 8.50 -9.59 14.70
N PHE A 258 8.21 -9.34 13.43
CA PHE A 258 7.00 -8.68 12.97
C PHE A 258 6.05 -9.72 12.39
N VAL A 259 4.81 -9.77 12.87
CA VAL A 259 3.80 -10.76 12.42
C VAL A 259 2.63 -10.06 11.75
N TYR A 260 2.30 -10.43 10.52
CA TYR A 260 1.20 -9.82 9.79
C TYR A 260 0.35 -10.82 9.01
N PHE A 261 -0.85 -11.03 9.53
CA PHE A 261 -1.97 -11.68 8.85
C PHE A 261 -3.12 -10.68 8.74
N HIS A 262 -4.02 -10.93 7.81
CA HIS A 262 -5.16 -10.06 7.52
C HIS A 262 -6.41 -10.90 7.22
N SER A 263 -7.57 -10.25 7.13
CA SER A 263 -8.83 -10.93 6.84
C SER A 263 -8.75 -11.68 5.51
N ALA A 264 -9.42 -12.83 5.39
CA ALA A 264 -9.52 -13.55 4.13
C ALA A 264 -10.22 -12.72 3.04
N THR A 265 -11.04 -11.76 3.44
CA THR A 265 -11.75 -10.81 2.55
C THR A 265 -10.92 -9.59 2.16
N TRP A 266 -9.75 -9.39 2.79
CA TRP A 266 -8.82 -8.31 2.50
C TRP A 266 -7.68 -8.77 1.58
N ARG A 267 -7.16 -7.82 0.79
CA ARG A 267 -5.91 -8.01 0.04
C ARG A 267 -5.02 -6.80 0.29
N GLU A 268 -3.91 -7.04 0.98
CA GLU A 268 -2.97 -5.99 1.31
C GLU A 268 -2.22 -5.52 0.05
N ALA A 269 -2.45 -4.26 -0.35
CA ALA A 269 -1.94 -3.73 -1.61
C ALA A 269 -0.42 -3.73 -1.65
N PHE A 270 0.22 -3.07 -0.68
CA PHE A 270 1.67 -2.99 -0.56
C PHE A 270 2.18 -3.57 0.76
N GLY A 271 1.55 -3.19 1.88
CA GLY A 271 2.03 -3.55 3.21
C GLY A 271 3.16 -2.64 3.71
N ARG A 272 2.91 -1.33 3.80
CA ARG A 272 3.92 -0.34 4.25
C ARG A 272 4.55 -0.72 5.60
N THR A 273 3.73 -1.14 6.55
CA THR A 273 4.15 -1.55 7.90
C THR A 273 5.13 -2.74 7.88
N ILE A 274 5.02 -3.61 6.87
CA ILE A 274 5.93 -4.74 6.66
C ILE A 274 7.27 -4.23 6.11
N ALA A 275 7.23 -3.35 5.11
CA ALA A 275 8.45 -2.73 4.58
C ALA A 275 9.20 -1.92 5.65
N GLU A 276 8.47 -1.18 6.50
CA GLU A 276 9.00 -0.45 7.66
C GLU A 276 9.70 -1.41 8.63
N ALA A 277 9.08 -2.55 8.97
CA ALA A 277 9.69 -3.58 9.80
C ALA A 277 10.95 -4.19 9.17
N MET A 278 10.93 -4.49 7.87
CA MET A 278 12.09 -5.02 7.15
C MET A 278 13.24 -4.01 7.11
N LEU A 279 12.97 -2.72 6.87
CA LEU A 279 13.97 -1.65 6.91
C LEU A 279 14.67 -1.56 8.27
N MET A 280 13.91 -1.79 9.35
CA MET A 280 14.42 -1.88 10.72
C MET A 280 15.08 -3.24 11.06
N ASN A 281 15.36 -4.08 10.04
CA ASN A 281 15.94 -5.42 10.17
C ASN A 281 15.14 -6.36 11.10
N VAL A 282 13.83 -6.17 11.23
CA VAL A 282 12.93 -7.03 12.01
C VAL A 282 12.53 -8.24 11.19
N ARG A 283 12.59 -9.47 11.76
CA ARG A 283 12.25 -10.68 11.00
C ARG A 283 10.74 -10.75 10.78
N CYS A 284 10.28 -10.87 9.54
CA CYS A 284 8.85 -10.88 9.22
C CYS A 284 8.28 -12.30 9.05
N ILE A 285 7.12 -12.55 9.69
CA ILE A 285 6.23 -13.70 9.48
C ILE A 285 4.93 -13.15 8.88
N LEU A 286 4.57 -13.60 7.69
CA LEU A 286 3.51 -12.99 6.87
C LEU A 286 2.50 -14.01 6.37
N ASP A 287 1.30 -13.54 6.06
CA ASP A 287 0.33 -14.29 5.27
C ASP A 287 0.91 -14.70 3.89
N PRO A 288 0.73 -15.94 3.41
CA PRO A 288 1.20 -16.39 2.10
C PRO A 288 0.73 -15.52 0.92
N ALA A 289 -0.41 -14.85 1.03
CA ALA A 289 -0.92 -13.92 0.02
C ALA A 289 0.00 -12.71 -0.22
N LEU A 290 0.94 -12.42 0.69
CA LEU A 290 1.93 -11.35 0.58
C LEU A 290 3.21 -11.74 -0.16
N ARG A 291 3.42 -13.04 -0.43
CA ARG A 291 4.55 -13.56 -1.21
C ARG A 291 4.75 -12.89 -2.57
N PRO A 292 3.69 -12.53 -3.35
CA PRO A 292 3.82 -11.67 -4.53
C PRO A 292 4.65 -10.40 -4.34
N THR A 293 4.58 -9.79 -3.16
CA THR A 293 5.15 -8.47 -2.89
C THR A 293 6.53 -8.58 -2.28
N PHE A 294 6.71 -9.49 -1.31
CA PHE A 294 7.95 -9.58 -0.53
C PHE A 294 8.86 -10.76 -0.93
N GLY A 295 8.43 -11.62 -1.86
CA GLY A 295 9.26 -12.69 -2.41
C GLY A 295 9.82 -13.62 -1.32
N GLN A 296 11.13 -13.83 -1.29
CA GLN A 296 11.82 -14.68 -0.31
C GLN A 296 12.19 -13.96 1.00
N ASN A 297 11.86 -12.68 1.15
CA ASN A 297 12.36 -11.83 2.24
C ASN A 297 11.61 -12.01 3.57
N ALA A 298 10.60 -12.88 3.63
CA ALA A 298 9.82 -13.19 4.82
C ALA A 298 9.59 -14.70 4.99
N ILE A 299 9.13 -15.09 6.18
CA ILE A 299 8.57 -16.43 6.44
C ILE A 299 7.07 -16.35 6.15
N TYR A 300 6.52 -17.36 5.48
CA TYR A 300 5.09 -17.44 5.21
C TYR A 300 4.51 -18.71 5.83
N CYS A 301 3.44 -18.57 6.60
CA CYS A 301 2.75 -19.67 7.27
C CYS A 301 1.28 -19.31 7.52
N ALA A 302 0.48 -20.23 8.05
CA ALA A 302 -0.83 -19.93 8.61
C ALA A 302 -0.71 -19.33 10.03
N PRO A 303 -1.74 -18.62 10.54
CA PRO A 303 -1.70 -18.07 11.91
C PRO A 303 -1.41 -19.13 12.99
N ALA A 304 -2.00 -20.32 12.88
CA ALA A 304 -1.80 -21.44 13.80
C ALA A 304 -0.34 -21.95 13.88
N GLU A 305 0.47 -21.71 12.85
CA GLU A 305 1.86 -22.16 12.77
C GLU A 305 2.84 -21.15 13.39
N THR A 306 2.37 -19.95 13.78
CA THR A 306 3.23 -18.86 14.24
C THR A 306 4.11 -19.27 15.43
N SER A 307 3.56 -19.99 16.41
CA SER A 307 4.33 -20.45 17.58
C SER A 307 5.47 -21.38 17.16
N HIS A 308 5.21 -22.30 16.22
CA HIS A 308 6.23 -23.21 15.70
C HIS A 308 7.33 -22.46 14.94
N VAL A 309 6.96 -21.45 14.15
CA VAL A 309 7.93 -20.59 13.45
C VAL A 309 8.80 -19.82 14.46
N LEU A 310 8.22 -19.29 15.53
CA LEU A 310 8.98 -18.61 16.60
C LEU A 310 9.98 -19.54 17.28
N ASP A 311 9.61 -20.81 17.53
CA ASP A 311 10.54 -21.81 18.07
C ASP A 311 11.68 -22.13 17.12
N ASN A 312 11.42 -22.20 15.82
CA ASN A 312 12.47 -22.38 14.81
C ASN A 312 13.42 -21.17 14.78
N ILE A 313 12.88 -19.94 14.92
CA ILE A 313 13.69 -18.72 15.03
C ILE A 313 14.64 -18.80 16.24
N ARG A 314 14.13 -19.23 17.41
CA ARG A 314 14.93 -19.38 18.64
C ARG A 314 16.09 -20.36 18.49
N ARG A 315 15.90 -21.44 17.73
CA ARG A 315 16.93 -22.46 17.51
C ARG A 315 18.06 -21.99 16.59
N SER A 316 17.87 -20.91 15.83
CA SER A 316 18.87 -20.41 14.87
C SER A 316 18.87 -18.88 14.76
N LEU A 317 19.04 -18.21 15.91
CA LEU A 317 19.04 -16.74 15.98
C LEU A 317 20.02 -16.08 14.99
N PRO A 318 21.29 -16.53 14.85
CA PRO A 318 22.22 -15.90 13.90
C PRO A 318 21.76 -15.99 12.44
N ALA A 319 21.21 -17.13 12.02
CA ALA A 319 20.71 -17.30 10.65
C ALA A 319 19.49 -16.41 10.38
N HIS A 320 18.55 -16.34 11.32
CA HIS A 320 17.37 -15.47 11.19
C HIS A 320 17.71 -13.98 11.25
N ARG A 321 18.74 -13.61 12.02
CA ARG A 321 19.29 -12.25 12.03
C ARG A 321 19.89 -11.87 10.67
N ALA A 322 20.73 -12.75 10.10
CA ALA A 322 21.29 -12.53 8.77
C ALA A 322 20.19 -12.40 7.71
N ALA A 323 19.16 -13.26 7.77
CA ALA A 323 18.01 -13.19 6.86
C ALA A 323 17.19 -11.90 7.02
N ALA A 324 17.02 -11.39 8.26
CA ALA A 324 16.34 -10.13 8.51
C ALA A 324 17.16 -8.93 7.98
N LYS A 325 18.49 -8.95 8.14
CA LYS A 325 19.38 -7.95 7.55
C LYS A 325 19.30 -7.97 6.01
N ALA A 326 19.34 -9.14 5.40
CA ALA A 326 19.22 -9.29 3.94
C ALA A 326 17.87 -8.75 3.41
N ALA A 327 16.77 -9.03 4.12
CA ALA A 327 15.47 -8.45 3.80
C ALA A 327 15.47 -6.92 3.89
N GLY A 328 16.11 -6.36 4.92
CA GLY A 328 16.29 -4.91 5.05
C GLY A 328 17.15 -4.30 3.94
N ASP A 329 18.24 -4.97 3.56
CA ASP A 329 19.11 -4.53 2.46
C ASP A 329 18.35 -4.53 1.13
N TRP A 330 17.52 -5.56 0.88
CA TRP A 330 16.62 -5.62 -0.26
C TRP A 330 15.58 -4.47 -0.24
N CYS A 331 14.94 -4.22 0.91
CA CYS A 331 13.99 -3.10 1.05
C CYS A 331 14.65 -1.76 0.77
N ARG A 332 15.87 -1.52 1.28
CA ARG A 332 16.65 -0.32 0.99
C ARG A 332 16.94 -0.19 -0.51
N ALA A 333 17.36 -1.27 -1.15
CA ALA A 333 17.64 -1.27 -2.59
C ALA A 333 16.39 -1.03 -3.45
N CYS A 334 15.19 -1.43 -2.98
CA CYS A 334 13.96 -1.33 -3.76
C CYS A 334 13.10 -0.10 -3.43
N PHE A 335 13.16 0.45 -2.22
CA PHE A 335 12.16 1.40 -1.72
C PHE A 335 12.75 2.70 -1.16
N ASP A 336 14.03 2.97 -1.37
CA ASP A 336 14.64 4.24 -1.00
C ASP A 336 14.01 5.41 -1.78
N SER A 337 13.58 6.45 -1.05
CA SER A 337 13.11 7.71 -1.62
C SER A 337 14.14 8.41 -2.51
N ALA A 338 15.45 8.24 -2.27
CA ALA A 338 16.50 8.82 -3.10
C ALA A 338 16.50 8.26 -4.53
N GLN A 339 15.90 7.08 -4.75
CA GLN A 339 15.79 6.47 -6.09
C GLN A 339 14.61 6.99 -6.91
N ILE A 340 13.82 7.95 -6.41
CA ILE A 340 12.62 8.40 -7.13
C ILE A 340 12.97 8.97 -8.52
N GLY A 341 14.09 9.69 -8.65
CA GLY A 341 14.51 10.30 -9.91
C GLY A 341 14.91 9.25 -10.96
N SER A 342 15.67 8.24 -10.57
CA SER A 342 16.03 7.12 -11.46
C SER A 342 14.81 6.30 -11.82
N ARG A 343 13.93 5.99 -10.86
CA ARG A 343 12.67 5.27 -11.10
C ARG A 343 11.74 6.03 -12.04
N TYR A 344 11.62 7.34 -11.85
CA TYR A 344 10.85 8.22 -12.73
C TYR A 344 11.37 8.15 -14.16
N THR A 345 12.68 8.26 -14.35
CA THR A 345 13.34 8.12 -15.66
C THR A 345 13.07 6.74 -16.26
N SER A 346 13.20 5.66 -15.48
CA SER A 346 12.90 4.30 -15.95
C SER A 346 11.44 4.12 -16.35
N VAL A 347 10.48 4.68 -15.62
CA VAL A 347 9.05 4.68 -16.03
C VAL A 347 8.88 5.45 -17.34
N LEU A 348 9.58 6.58 -17.49
CA LEU A 348 9.55 7.40 -18.69
C LEU A 348 10.12 6.69 -19.94
N GLU A 349 11.13 5.85 -19.75
CA GLU A 349 11.77 5.05 -20.81
C GLU A 349 11.08 3.71 -21.04
N SER A 350 10.39 3.19 -20.02
CA SER A 350 9.67 1.93 -20.10
C SER A 350 8.47 2.01 -21.04
N GLY A 351 8.23 0.91 -21.75
CA GLY A 351 7.02 0.71 -22.54
C GLY A 351 5.81 0.32 -21.69
N ILE A 352 4.66 0.24 -22.37
CA ILE A 352 3.43 -0.33 -21.84
C ILE A 352 3.19 -1.73 -22.41
N ALA A 353 2.63 -2.61 -21.59
CA ALA A 353 2.15 -3.90 -22.05
C ALA A 353 0.61 -3.90 -22.11
N PHE A 354 0.07 -4.20 -23.29
CA PHE A 354 -1.33 -4.60 -23.45
C PHE A 354 -1.48 -6.13 -23.36
N SER A 355 -0.40 -6.88 -23.46
CA SER A 355 -0.34 -8.32 -23.24
C SER A 355 0.80 -8.66 -22.27
N GLY A 356 0.46 -9.13 -21.07
CA GLY A 356 1.44 -9.66 -20.11
C GLY A 356 1.58 -11.18 -20.21
N THR A 357 2.82 -11.67 -20.22
CA THR A 357 3.17 -13.10 -20.14
C THR A 357 3.20 -13.65 -18.71
N GLY A 358 3.20 -12.78 -17.70
CA GLY A 358 3.25 -13.21 -16.29
C GLY A 358 1.89 -13.60 -15.70
N GLU A 359 1.94 -14.15 -14.48
CA GLU A 359 0.77 -14.64 -13.75
C GLU A 359 -0.37 -13.60 -13.62
N ARG A 360 -1.60 -14.11 -13.70
CA ARG A 360 -2.84 -13.39 -13.45
C ARG A 360 -3.49 -13.92 -12.17
N SER A 361 -4.11 -13.04 -11.41
CA SER A 361 -4.85 -13.48 -10.20
C SER A 361 -6.14 -14.22 -10.53
N THR A 362 -6.73 -13.99 -11.70
CA THR A 362 -7.98 -14.60 -12.14
C THR A 362 -7.95 -14.87 -13.64
N SER A 363 -8.76 -15.83 -14.11
CA SER A 363 -8.89 -16.08 -15.55
C SER A 363 -9.62 -14.93 -16.24
N ARG A 364 -9.45 -14.80 -17.57
CA ARG A 364 -10.17 -13.78 -18.38
C ARG A 364 -11.69 -13.94 -18.29
N ILE A 365 -12.18 -15.19 -18.35
CA ILE A 365 -13.61 -15.50 -18.26
C ILE A 365 -14.16 -15.10 -16.89
N GLU A 366 -13.43 -15.42 -15.82
CA GLU A 366 -13.85 -15.04 -14.47
C GLU A 366 -13.82 -13.51 -14.30
N THR A 367 -12.79 -12.84 -14.80
CA THR A 367 -12.70 -11.37 -14.78
C THR A 367 -13.91 -10.74 -15.46
N LEU A 368 -14.31 -11.23 -16.62
CA LEU A 368 -15.50 -10.76 -17.33
C LEU A 368 -16.79 -11.01 -16.52
N ARG A 369 -16.94 -12.19 -15.90
CA ARG A 369 -18.09 -12.48 -15.03
C ARG A 369 -18.16 -11.52 -13.83
N LYS A 370 -17.03 -11.26 -13.18
CA LYS A 370 -16.95 -10.32 -12.05
C LYS A 370 -17.25 -8.89 -12.49
N PHE A 371 -16.74 -8.47 -13.65
CA PHE A 371 -17.05 -7.18 -14.26
C PHE A 371 -18.56 -7.02 -14.51
N VAL A 372 -19.21 -7.98 -15.17
CA VAL A 372 -20.66 -7.94 -15.41
C VAL A 372 -21.43 -7.91 -14.09
N GLY A 373 -21.02 -8.70 -13.11
CA GLY A 373 -21.64 -8.73 -11.78
C GLY A 373 -21.50 -7.40 -11.02
N PHE A 374 -20.34 -6.73 -11.13
CA PHE A 374 -20.09 -5.42 -10.53
C PHE A 374 -21.06 -4.37 -11.10
N HIS A 375 -21.13 -4.26 -12.42
CA HIS A 375 -22.03 -3.32 -13.11
C HIS A 375 -23.52 -3.59 -12.86
N ARG A 376 -23.94 -4.87 -12.75
CA ARG A 376 -25.34 -5.23 -12.40
C ARG A 376 -25.75 -4.81 -10.99
N ARG A 377 -24.85 -4.92 -10.00
CA ARG A 377 -25.14 -4.47 -8.63
C ARG A 377 -25.22 -2.95 -8.58
N GLU A 378 -24.30 -2.31 -9.28
CA GLU A 378 -24.24 -0.87 -9.43
C GLU A 378 -25.54 -0.25 -9.99
N THR A 379 -26.21 -0.91 -10.94
CA THR A 379 -27.48 -0.42 -11.51
C THR A 379 -28.70 -0.63 -10.62
N ARG A 380 -28.63 -1.51 -9.61
CA ARG A 380 -29.74 -1.81 -8.67
C ARG A 380 -29.77 -0.91 -7.44
N THR A 381 -28.68 -0.21 -7.17
CA THR A 381 -28.55 0.79 -6.09
C THR A 381 -28.90 2.22 -6.54
N LYS A 382 -29.47 2.36 -7.74
CA LYS A 382 -30.18 3.56 -8.20
C LYS A 382 -31.67 3.28 -8.10
#